data_AF-A0A1B9VNU9-F1
#
_entry.id   AF-A0A1B9VNU9-F1
#
_cell.length_a   1.000
_cell.length_b   1.000
_cell.length_c   1.000
_cell.angle_alpha   90.00
_cell.angle_beta   90.00
_cell.angle_gamma   90.00
#
_symmetry.space_group_name_H-M   'P 1'
#
loop_
_entity.id
_entity.type
_entity.pdbx_description
1 polymer ?
#
loop_
_entity_poly.entity_id
_entity_poly.type
_entity_poly.pdbx_seq_one_letter_code
_entity_poly.pdbx_strand_id
1 'polypeptide(L)'
;MANHLADKPILTLIRGLPGSGKSTLAAAICQITDAVHLEADQFMIDRSGNYRFDSRKLRDVHARCEAECDGHLSAGQSVVVSNTFSEIWEMQAYLDMAERHHAALQIIECHGRFGNIHGVPDDKINAMRKRWQQLPERYS
;
A
#
# COMPACT_ATOMS: atom_id res chain seq x y z
N MET A 1 -35.30 12.67 4.81
CA MET A 1 -33.93 13.01 4.40
C MET A 1 -33.01 12.14 5.23
N ALA A 2 -32.43 11.10 4.64
CA ALA A 2 -31.58 10.17 5.37
C ALA A 2 -30.34 10.91 5.85
N ASN A 3 -30.12 10.87 7.16
CA ASN A 3 -28.97 11.44 7.82
C ASN A 3 -27.77 10.53 7.48
N HIS A 4 -27.16 10.73 6.31
CA HIS A 4 -25.85 10.17 6.03
C HIS A 4 -24.82 10.95 6.86
N LEU A 5 -24.58 10.48 8.08
CA LEU A 5 -23.21 10.49 8.58
C LEU A 5 -22.43 9.73 7.50
N ALA A 6 -21.75 10.46 6.61
CA ALA A 6 -20.86 9.82 5.66
C ALA A 6 -19.87 9.00 6.50
N ASP A 7 -19.87 7.69 6.31
CA ASP A 7 -18.94 6.82 7.02
C ASP A 7 -17.53 7.36 6.82
N LYS A 8 -16.81 7.48 7.93
CA LYS A 8 -15.44 7.98 7.95
C LYS A 8 -14.60 7.19 6.92
N PRO A 9 -13.88 7.85 5.98
CA PRO A 9 -13.12 7.14 4.96
C PRO A 9 -12.09 6.21 5.63
N ILE A 10 -11.85 5.05 5.02
CA ILE A 10 -10.91 4.07 5.55
C ILE A 10 -9.64 4.10 4.70
N LEU A 11 -8.48 4.20 5.36
CA LEU A 11 -7.18 3.99 4.74
C LEU A 11 -6.64 2.62 5.16
N THR A 12 -6.56 1.70 4.21
CA THR A 12 -6.04 0.35 4.43
C THR A 12 -4.64 0.23 3.84
N LEU A 13 -3.64 0.00 4.68
CA LEU A 13 -2.27 -0.26 4.27
C LEU A 13 -1.98 -1.76 4.30
N ILE A 14 -1.72 -2.34 3.14
CA ILE A 14 -1.37 -3.76 3.04
C ILE A 14 0.14 -3.86 2.82
N ARG A 15 0.83 -4.50 3.76
CA ARG A 15 2.27 -4.74 3.72
C ARG A 15 2.61 -6.21 3.58
N GLY A 16 3.78 -6.53 3.03
CA GLY A 16 4.19 -7.90 2.81
C GLY A 16 5.24 -8.06 1.71
N LEU A 17 6.02 -9.14 1.75
CA LEU A 17 7.04 -9.39 0.73
C LEU A 17 6.43 -9.65 -0.66
N PRO A 18 7.18 -9.46 -1.76
CA PRO A 18 6.77 -9.92 -3.08
C PRO A 18 6.32 -11.39 -3.05
N GLY A 19 5.18 -11.70 -3.70
CA GLY A 19 4.57 -13.03 -3.64
C GLY A 19 3.74 -13.31 -2.36
N SER A 20 3.55 -12.35 -1.45
CA SER A 20 2.75 -12.60 -0.23
C SER A 20 1.23 -12.51 -0.40
N GLY A 21 0.75 -12.13 -1.59
CA GLY A 21 -0.68 -12.03 -1.92
C GLY A 21 -1.29 -10.64 -1.68
N LYS A 22 -0.48 -9.60 -1.45
CA LYS A 22 -0.95 -8.23 -1.19
C LYS A 22 -1.94 -7.72 -2.22
N SER A 23 -1.58 -7.76 -3.50
CA SER A 23 -2.42 -7.25 -4.59
C SER A 23 -3.72 -8.04 -4.74
N THR A 24 -3.67 -9.35 -4.48
CA THR A 24 -4.88 -10.20 -4.45
C THR A 24 -5.82 -9.78 -3.32
N LEU A 25 -5.28 -9.54 -2.12
CA LEU A 25 -6.07 -9.07 -0.99
C LEU A 25 -6.62 -7.66 -1.25
N ALA A 26 -5.80 -6.76 -1.79
CA ALA A 26 -6.20 -5.40 -2.11
C ALA A 26 -7.37 -5.38 -3.12
N ALA A 27 -7.26 -6.17 -4.18
CA ALA A 27 -8.31 -6.33 -5.17
C ALA A 27 -9.59 -6.92 -4.56
N ALA A 28 -9.48 -7.91 -3.67
CA ALA A 28 -10.64 -8.47 -2.98
C ALA A 28 -11.34 -7.41 -2.09
N ILE A 29 -10.56 -6.61 -1.35
CA ILE A 29 -11.12 -5.51 -0.54
C ILE A 29 -11.83 -4.50 -1.44
N CYS A 30 -11.21 -4.07 -2.55
CA CYS A 30 -11.80 -3.10 -3.48
C CYS A 30 -12.96 -3.67 -4.33
N GLN A 31 -13.18 -4.99 -4.33
CA GLN A 31 -14.38 -5.59 -4.92
C GLN A 31 -15.55 -5.61 -3.94
N ILE A 32 -15.25 -5.74 -2.65
CA ILE A 32 -16.25 -5.78 -1.57
C ILE A 32 -16.59 -4.36 -1.08
N THR A 33 -15.64 -3.43 -1.23
CA THR A 33 -15.73 -2.02 -0.85
C THR A 33 -15.55 -1.15 -2.08
N ASP A 34 -16.16 0.03 -2.12
CA ASP A 34 -15.94 1.01 -3.21
C ASP A 34 -14.63 1.81 -3.00
N ALA A 35 -13.60 1.14 -2.46
CA ALA A 35 -12.32 1.74 -2.16
C ALA A 35 -11.41 1.78 -3.40
N VAL A 36 -10.55 2.80 -3.47
CA VAL A 36 -9.59 2.95 -4.56
C VAL A 36 -8.32 2.17 -4.22
N HIS A 37 -7.89 1.29 -5.13
CA HIS A 37 -6.65 0.53 -5.01
C HIS A 37 -5.46 1.32 -5.58
N LEU A 38 -4.44 1.54 -4.77
CA LEU A 38 -3.16 2.16 -5.17
C LEU A 38 -1.98 1.24 -4.89
N GLU A 39 -1.02 1.18 -5.82
CA GLU A 39 0.23 0.44 -5.66
C GLU A 39 1.41 1.22 -6.25
N ALA A 40 2.49 1.35 -5.48
CA ALA A 40 3.73 1.95 -5.95
C ALA A 40 4.39 1.12 -7.06
N ASP A 41 4.31 -0.22 -6.96
CA ASP A 41 4.92 -1.14 -7.93
C ASP A 41 4.32 -1.01 -9.35
N GLN A 42 3.06 -0.59 -9.49
CA GLN A 42 2.43 -0.33 -10.79
C GLN A 42 3.10 0.82 -11.55
N PHE A 43 3.76 1.75 -10.84
CA PHE A 43 4.47 2.88 -11.46
C PHE A 43 5.93 2.57 -11.80
N MET A 44 6.42 1.35 -11.50
CA MET A 44 7.78 0.88 -11.85
C MET A 44 7.83 0.01 -13.10
N ILE A 45 6.79 0.09 -13.93
CA ILE A 45 6.71 -0.61 -15.21
C ILE A 45 7.28 0.32 -16.30
N ASP A 46 8.21 -0.19 -17.11
CA ASP A 46 8.73 0.56 -18.26
C ASP A 46 7.69 0.66 -19.40
N ARG A 47 7.99 1.44 -20.45
CA ARG A 47 7.10 1.59 -21.61
C ARG A 47 6.81 0.26 -22.35
N SER A 48 7.58 -0.78 -22.06
CA SER A 48 7.48 -2.11 -22.65
C SER A 48 6.76 -3.10 -21.74
N GLY A 49 6.23 -2.67 -20.60
CA GLY A 49 5.50 -3.53 -19.67
C GLY A 49 6.40 -4.31 -18.70
N ASN A 50 7.71 -4.06 -18.65
CA ASN A 50 8.63 -4.79 -17.78
C ASN A 50 8.84 -4.05 -16.46
N TYR A 51 8.80 -4.79 -15.35
CA TYR A 51 9.17 -4.27 -14.04
C TYR A 51 10.65 -3.88 -14.01
N ARG A 52 10.94 -2.60 -13.78
CA ARG A 52 12.32 -2.11 -13.67
C ARG A 52 12.47 -1.27 -12.41
N PHE A 53 12.91 -1.93 -11.34
CA PHE A 53 13.27 -1.27 -10.09
C PHE A 53 14.40 -0.26 -10.34
N ASP A 54 14.10 1.03 -10.15
CA ASP A 54 15.08 2.12 -10.14
C ASP A 54 14.96 2.87 -8.82
N SER A 55 15.95 2.72 -7.95
CA SER A 55 15.97 3.37 -6.63
C SER A 55 15.91 4.90 -6.71
N ARG A 56 16.31 5.50 -7.84
CA ARG A 56 16.22 6.95 -8.05
C ARG A 56 14.78 7.40 -8.31
N LYS A 57 13.97 6.51 -8.89
CA LYS A 57 12.54 6.74 -9.17
C LYS A 57 11.65 6.32 -8.02
N LEU A 58 12.15 5.51 -7.09
CA LEU A 58 11.42 5.03 -5.92
C LEU A 58 10.77 6.20 -5.16
N ARG A 59 11.53 7.27 -4.90
CA ARG A 59 11.00 8.47 -4.25
C ARG A 59 9.87 9.13 -5.04
N ASP A 60 10.03 9.29 -6.35
CA ASP A 60 9.02 9.93 -7.20
C ASP A 60 7.74 9.09 -7.32
N VAL A 61 7.91 7.77 -7.38
CA VAL A 61 6.83 6.79 -7.43
C VAL A 61 6.03 6.78 -6.11
N HIS A 62 6.72 6.78 -4.96
CA HIS A 62 6.05 6.89 -3.67
C HIS A 62 5.35 8.24 -3.51
N ALA A 63 5.99 9.34 -3.90
CA ALA A 63 5.38 10.68 -3.84
C ALA A 63 4.11 10.79 -4.69
N ARG A 64 4.05 10.11 -5.86
CA ARG A 64 2.83 10.03 -6.67
C ARG A 64 1.73 9.23 -5.97
N CYS A 65 2.05 8.06 -5.44
CA CYS A 65 1.09 7.22 -4.72
C CYS A 65 0.55 7.94 -3.47
N GLU A 66 1.41 8.64 -2.76
CA GLU A 66 1.07 9.52 -1.63
C GLU A 66 0.13 10.65 -2.03
N ALA A 67 0.41 11.35 -3.14
CA ALA A 67 -0.43 12.44 -3.63
C ALA A 67 -1.82 11.96 -4.09
N GLU A 68 -1.90 10.81 -4.77
CA GLU A 68 -3.18 10.21 -5.15
C GLU A 68 -3.98 9.77 -3.92
N CYS A 69 -3.32 9.13 -2.94
CA CYS A 69 -3.95 8.76 -1.68
C CYS A 69 -4.53 9.98 -0.95
N ASP A 70 -3.75 11.04 -0.81
CA ASP A 70 -4.19 12.29 -0.17
C ASP A 70 -5.39 12.92 -0.90
N GLY A 71 -5.39 12.90 -2.24
CA GLY A 71 -6.50 13.40 -3.05
C GLY A 71 -7.80 12.62 -2.84
N HIS A 72 -7.73 11.29 -2.82
CA HIS A 72 -8.90 10.43 -2.59
C HIS A 72 -9.45 10.56 -1.16
N LEU A 73 -8.56 10.59 -0.15
CA LEU A 73 -8.98 10.79 1.23
C LEU A 73 -9.61 12.18 1.43
N SER A 74 -9.06 13.22 0.80
CA SER A 74 -9.64 14.57 0.80
C SER A 74 -11.04 14.62 0.20
N ALA A 75 -11.32 13.75 -0.78
CA ALA A 75 -12.64 13.59 -1.40
C ALA A 75 -13.60 12.71 -0.58
N GLY A 76 -13.17 12.21 0.59
CA GLY A 76 -13.96 11.33 1.45
C GLY A 76 -14.02 9.88 0.96
N GLN A 77 -13.14 9.47 0.04
CA GLN A 77 -13.10 8.10 -0.48
C GLN A 77 -12.20 7.23 0.38
N SER A 78 -12.56 5.95 0.50
CA SER A 78 -11.68 4.95 1.12
C SER A 78 -10.59 4.52 0.14
N VAL A 79 -9.41 4.23 0.66
CA VAL A 79 -8.22 3.92 -0.15
C VAL A 79 -7.53 2.68 0.40
N VAL A 80 -7.15 1.77 -0.48
CA VAL A 80 -6.32 0.61 -0.17
C VAL A 80 -4.98 0.79 -0.84
N VAL A 81 -3.91 0.86 -0.06
CA VAL A 81 -2.54 0.97 -0.56
C VAL A 81 -1.82 -0.35 -0.30
N SER A 82 -1.40 -1.06 -1.34
CA SER A 82 -0.61 -2.29 -1.18
C SER A 82 0.81 -2.13 -1.70
N ASN A 83 1.78 -2.11 -0.78
CA ASN A 83 3.20 -2.01 -1.08
C ASN A 83 4.00 -2.98 -0.20
N THR A 84 5.30 -3.11 -0.46
CA THR A 84 6.12 -4.00 0.37
C THR A 84 6.18 -3.51 1.82
N PHE A 85 6.32 -2.19 2.04
CA PHE A 85 6.41 -1.55 3.36
C PHE A 85 7.26 -2.39 4.33
N SER A 86 8.51 -2.63 3.95
CA SER A 86 9.46 -3.40 4.77
C SER A 86 9.81 -2.66 6.05
N GLU A 87 9.83 -1.33 6.01
CA GLU A 87 10.19 -0.47 7.13
C GLU A 87 9.02 0.45 7.49
N ILE A 88 8.85 0.74 8.78
CA ILE A 88 7.69 1.49 9.28
C ILE A 88 7.68 2.93 8.77
N TRP A 89 8.87 3.53 8.60
CA TRP A 89 8.99 4.90 8.09
C TRP A 89 8.42 5.05 6.67
N GLU A 90 8.38 3.97 5.87
CA GLU A 90 7.78 3.96 4.53
C GLU A 90 6.24 4.16 4.59
N MET A 91 5.63 3.89 5.74
CA MET A 91 4.19 4.11 5.97
C MET A 91 3.90 5.47 6.62
N GLN A 92 4.90 6.18 7.14
CA GLN A 92 4.67 7.37 7.98
C GLN A 92 3.83 8.44 7.28
N ALA A 93 4.06 8.69 5.99
CA ALA A 93 3.27 9.64 5.21
C ALA A 93 1.77 9.28 5.19
N TYR A 94 1.46 7.99 5.09
CA TYR A 94 0.08 7.48 5.10
C TYR A 94 -0.55 7.54 6.50
N LEU A 95 0.24 7.27 7.54
CA LEU A 95 -0.20 7.42 8.93
C LEU A 95 -0.61 8.89 9.20
N ASP A 96 0.24 9.83 8.78
CA ASP A 96 -0.01 11.26 8.91
C ASP A 96 -1.23 11.69 8.07
N MET A 97 -1.41 11.13 6.86
CA MET A 97 -2.61 11.36 6.04
C MET A 97 -3.89 10.88 6.74
N ALA A 98 -3.87 9.69 7.33
CA ALA A 98 -5.04 9.16 8.03
C ALA A 98 -5.45 10.06 9.21
N GLU A 99 -4.49 10.58 9.96
CA GLU A 99 -4.76 11.55 11.03
C GLU A 99 -5.32 12.87 10.48
N ARG A 100 -4.67 13.45 9.45
CA ARG A 100 -5.06 14.73 8.84
C ARG A 100 -6.47 14.72 8.25
N HIS A 101 -6.83 13.64 7.57
CA HIS A 101 -8.15 13.48 6.94
C HIS A 101 -9.19 12.85 7.86
N HIS A 102 -8.82 12.62 9.13
CA HIS A 102 -9.62 11.85 10.07
C HIS A 102 -10.10 10.53 9.46
N ALA A 103 -9.28 9.84 8.67
CA ALA A 103 -9.59 8.52 8.12
C ALA A 103 -9.40 7.42 9.18
N ALA A 104 -10.10 6.31 9.06
CA ALA A 104 -9.90 5.13 9.91
C ALA A 104 -8.73 4.33 9.32
N LEU A 105 -7.69 4.11 10.10
CA LEU A 105 -6.49 3.41 9.64
C LEU A 105 -6.63 1.91 9.90
N GLN A 106 -6.34 1.10 8.89
CA GLN A 106 -6.16 -0.35 9.01
C GLN A 106 -4.82 -0.74 8.41
N ILE A 107 -4.04 -1.58 9.10
CA ILE A 107 -2.78 -2.12 8.59
C ILE A 107 -2.89 -3.64 8.55
N ILE A 108 -2.61 -4.23 7.39
CA ILE A 108 -2.71 -5.67 7.18
C ILE A 108 -1.35 -6.21 6.72
N GLU A 109 -0.82 -7.21 7.46
CA GLU A 109 0.40 -7.90 7.07
C GLU A 109 0.08 -9.20 6.31
N CYS A 110 0.54 -9.29 5.07
CA CYS A 110 0.46 -10.50 4.27
C CYS A 110 1.75 -11.32 4.40
N HIS A 111 1.62 -12.54 4.93
CA HIS A 111 2.71 -13.51 5.09
C HIS A 111 2.62 -14.71 4.13
N GLY A 112 1.77 -14.61 3.10
CA GLY A 112 1.65 -15.65 2.08
C GLY A 112 2.99 -15.99 1.43
N ARG A 113 3.09 -17.21 0.91
CA ARG A 113 4.26 -17.69 0.14
C ARG A 113 3.79 -18.14 -1.25
N PHE A 114 3.17 -17.22 -1.97
CA PHE A 114 2.78 -17.45 -3.35
C PHE A 114 3.96 -17.14 -4.27
N GLY A 115 3.94 -17.72 -5.48
CA GLY A 115 5.01 -17.51 -6.45
C GLY A 115 5.27 -16.03 -6.70
N ASN A 116 6.55 -15.67 -6.82
CA ASN A 116 6.95 -14.32 -7.18
C ASN A 116 6.65 -14.05 -8.66
N ILE A 117 5.42 -13.61 -8.92
CA ILE A 117 4.89 -13.34 -10.26
C ILE A 117 5.62 -12.18 -10.97
N HIS A 118 6.33 -11.32 -10.22
CA HIS A 118 7.05 -10.16 -10.78
C HIS A 118 8.52 -10.46 -11.10
N GLY A 119 9.01 -11.69 -10.87
CA GLY A 119 10.38 -12.07 -11.20
C GLY A 119 11.46 -11.32 -10.40
N VAL A 120 11.09 -10.73 -9.25
CA VAL A 120 12.03 -10.07 -8.33
C VAL A 120 13.13 -11.06 -7.90
N PRO A 121 14.43 -10.80 -8.13
CA PRO A 121 15.48 -11.75 -7.75
C PRO A 121 15.45 -12.12 -6.26
N ASP A 122 15.75 -13.37 -5.92
CA ASP A 122 15.71 -13.86 -4.52
C ASP A 122 16.60 -13.05 -3.58
N ASP A 123 17.74 -12.55 -4.06
CA ASP A 123 18.63 -11.69 -3.28
C ASP A 123 17.96 -10.38 -2.84
N LYS A 124 17.07 -9.83 -3.67
CA LYS A 124 16.28 -8.63 -3.34
C LYS A 124 15.21 -8.95 -2.30
N ILE A 125 14.53 -10.10 -2.45
CA ILE A 125 13.55 -10.57 -1.45
C ILE A 125 14.23 -10.80 -0.10
N ASN A 126 15.43 -11.39 -0.10
CA ASN A 126 16.23 -11.58 1.10
C ASN A 126 16.69 -10.26 1.72
N ALA A 127 17.07 -9.27 0.89
CA ALA A 127 17.41 -7.94 1.38
C ALA A 127 16.19 -7.23 2.03
N MET A 128 15.00 -7.34 1.42
CA MET A 128 13.75 -6.81 1.99
C MET A 128 13.39 -7.52 3.30
N ARG A 129 13.53 -8.85 3.35
CA ARG A 129 13.29 -9.65 4.56
C ARG A 129 14.23 -9.25 5.71
N LYS A 130 15.50 -8.96 5.41
CA LYS A 130 16.49 -8.52 6.43
C LYS A 130 16.17 -7.15 7.03
N ARG A 131 15.45 -6.29 6.32
CA ARG A 131 15.04 -4.96 6.79
C ARG A 131 13.63 -4.94 7.38
N TRP A 132 12.94 -6.08 7.40
CA TRP A 132 11.56 -6.18 7.86
C TRP A 132 11.44 -5.74 9.32
N GLN A 133 10.69 -4.68 9.57
CA GLN A 133 10.35 -4.19 10.90
C GLN A 133 8.99 -4.74 11.33
N GLN A 134 8.90 -5.28 12.55
CA GLN A 134 7.63 -5.67 13.13
C GLN A 134 6.77 -4.43 13.43
N LEU A 135 5.46 -4.54 13.25
CA LEU A 135 4.55 -3.47 13.64
C LEU A 135 4.63 -3.22 15.16
N PRO A 136 4.67 -1.96 15.60
CA PRO A 136 4.42 -1.60 16.98
C PRO A 136 3.05 -2.10 17.46
N GLU A 137 2.91 -2.45 18.74
CA GLU A 137 1.66 -3.00 19.33
C GLU A 137 0.41 -2.15 19.07
N ARG A 138 0.57 -0.83 18.92
CA ARG A 138 -0.53 0.09 18.60
C ARG A 138 -1.16 -0.14 17.21
N TYR A 139 -0.52 -0.92 16.36
CA TYR A 139 -0.98 -1.29 15.02
C TYR A 139 -1.13 -2.81 14.84
N SER A 140 -0.89 -3.61 15.88
CA SER A 140 -1.02 -5.07 15.87
C SER A 140 -2.40 -5.53 16.27
#